data_AF-A0A812H2H3-F1
#
_entry.id   AF-A0A812H2H3-F1
#
_cell.length_a   1.000
_cell.length_b   1.000
_cell.length_c   1.000
_cell.angle_alpha   90.00
_cell.angle_beta   90.00
_cell.angle_gamma   90.00
#
_symmetry.space_group_name_H-M   'P 1'
#
loop_
_entity.id
_entity.type
_entity.pdbx_description
1 polymer ?
#
loop_
_entity_poly.entity_id
_entity_poly.type
_entity_poly.pdbx_seq_one_letter_code
_entity_poly.pdbx_strand_id
1 'polypeptide(L)'
;MKSKKQLYTFIPDVEFPSVLRFDGNTGEVLTNKDISKGVYLFHWPDGTTCFPIEMYLAYLVSESEVTITKEDGGTVGTYASSLSHLARYCYQHNVEFWELTTSHIDELISELVAEKKFDGLTRARNNDTITRIILPKCVAFLKWFQTEHCPAQYLIGVDAPKKRYQIKLKVVQKRGRNGRNFGSSEVFPTSLPTSANKPKAPIAASVIKRLWDTLNDTREEMQLNSRLSQLFDKEDQKEHLNYMYHRRRIQLELLEATGLRPKELVRIPYSSNVAHIESARLEIPTYKREEARFRIIPIERSVAMRLDLFMSVHRENLINRLLKYDLISNESEVDDIIYLAPETGKSVKQSAAYMDFKRLSQRANIEVKNCQSMFRHRFATNMVKLHLISFMDKNPLKNLHNFNDKDYETILKKVATFTDHKDPKSLNEYIDLAWEELDVFEYAYEVKNLHSRFNAITKLVSDMRKQIKQLKLNEGVLESTLCTLEAIEREANLFVDKN
;
A
#
# COMPACT_ATOMS: atom_id res chain seq x y z
N MET A 1 2.09 25.81 5.86
CA MET A 1 2.98 25.65 7.03
C MET A 1 3.83 24.39 6.88
N LYS A 2 5.09 24.49 6.43
CA LYS A 2 6.04 23.37 6.51
C LYS A 2 6.25 23.07 8.00
N SER A 3 6.07 21.81 8.40
CA SER A 3 6.17 21.44 9.82
C SER A 3 7.58 21.75 10.32
N LYS A 4 7.70 22.43 11.47
CA LYS A 4 8.97 22.66 12.21
C LYS A 4 9.71 21.38 12.64
N LYS A 5 9.34 20.20 12.10
CA LYS A 5 9.88 18.88 12.45
C LYS A 5 10.74 18.26 11.35
N GLN A 6 10.59 18.65 10.09
CA GLN A 6 11.28 17.98 8.99
C GLN A 6 12.60 18.67 8.67
N LEU A 7 13.71 17.94 8.78
CA LEU A 7 15.07 18.46 8.59
C LEU A 7 15.52 18.51 7.13
N TYR A 8 14.72 17.98 6.20
CA TYR A 8 15.13 17.87 4.80
C TYR A 8 14.00 18.27 3.84
N THR A 9 14.39 18.81 2.69
CA THR A 9 13.49 19.15 1.59
C THR A 9 14.00 18.51 0.31
N PHE A 10 13.13 17.78 -0.39
CA PHE A 10 13.44 17.27 -1.73
C PHE A 10 13.12 18.35 -2.77
N ILE A 11 14.07 18.61 -3.66
CA ILE A 11 13.93 19.50 -4.81
C ILE A 11 13.98 18.64 -6.07
N PRO A 12 12.86 18.47 -6.80
CA PRO A 12 12.85 17.75 -8.06
C PRO A 12 13.48 18.59 -9.19
N ASP A 13 13.95 17.90 -10.24
CA ASP A 13 14.34 18.53 -11.51
C ASP A 13 15.37 19.65 -11.37
N VAL A 14 16.48 19.33 -10.70
CA VAL A 14 17.57 20.28 -10.52
C VAL A 14 18.47 20.24 -11.74
N GLU A 15 18.56 21.36 -12.44
CA GLU A 15 19.47 21.57 -13.56
C GLU A 15 20.84 21.99 -13.03
N PHE A 16 21.88 21.28 -13.47
CA PHE A 16 23.27 21.62 -13.21
C PHE A 16 23.98 21.95 -14.51
N PRO A 17 24.83 23.00 -14.54
CA PRO A 17 25.70 23.23 -15.68
C PRO A 17 26.72 22.09 -15.76
N SER A 18 26.79 21.40 -16.90
CA SER A 18 27.81 20.41 -17.20
C SER A 18 28.70 20.91 -18.32
N VAL A 19 29.99 20.53 -18.30
CA VAL A 19 30.91 20.92 -19.38
C VAL A 19 30.82 19.86 -20.47
N LEU A 20 30.30 20.25 -21.63
CA LEU A 20 30.20 19.36 -22.79
C LEU A 20 31.58 19.20 -23.44
N ARG A 21 32.25 20.33 -23.69
CA ARG A 21 33.56 20.37 -24.35
C ARG A 21 34.25 21.70 -24.09
N PHE A 22 35.57 21.66 -23.95
CA PHE A 22 36.44 22.82 -24.04
C PHE A 22 37.08 22.86 -25.44
N ASP A 23 36.95 23.98 -26.15
CA ASP A 23 37.64 24.20 -27.41
C ASP A 23 38.97 24.93 -27.15
N GLY A 24 40.08 24.20 -27.24
CA GLY A 24 41.42 24.75 -26.99
C GLY A 24 41.89 25.78 -28.02
N ASN A 25 41.25 25.88 -29.19
CA ASN A 25 41.63 26.84 -30.22
C ASN A 25 40.94 28.20 -30.03
N THR A 26 39.69 28.21 -29.57
CA THR A 26 38.91 29.45 -29.33
C THR A 26 38.90 29.88 -27.86
N GLY A 27 39.22 28.98 -26.94
CA GLY A 27 39.12 29.19 -25.49
C GLY A 27 37.69 29.07 -24.96
N GLU A 28 36.72 28.67 -25.79
CA GLU A 28 35.32 28.58 -25.40
C GLU A 28 35.01 27.28 -24.62
N VAL A 29 34.24 27.43 -23.53
CA VAL A 29 33.66 26.31 -22.78
C VAL A 29 32.21 26.14 -23.22
N LEU A 30 31.95 25.08 -23.97
CA LEU A 30 30.59 24.68 -24.32
C LEU A 30 29.98 23.96 -23.14
N THR A 31 28.90 24.53 -22.60
CA THR A 31 28.15 23.96 -21.49
C THR A 31 26.93 23.20 -22.00
N ASN A 32 26.59 22.11 -21.32
CA ASN A 32 25.31 21.43 -21.43
C ASN A 32 24.58 21.54 -20.08
N LYS A 33 23.33 21.09 -20.03
CA LYS A 33 22.55 21.00 -18.81
C LYS A 33 22.37 19.53 -18.44
N ASP A 34 22.91 19.14 -17.29
CA ASP A 34 22.58 17.85 -16.70
C ASP A 34 21.36 18.04 -15.79
N ILE A 35 20.36 17.19 -15.96
CA ILE A 35 19.16 17.21 -15.13
C ILE A 35 19.26 16.09 -14.11
N SER A 36 19.45 16.44 -12.83
CA SER A 36 19.25 15.48 -11.76
C SER A 36 17.75 15.28 -11.51
N LYS A 37 17.35 14.02 -11.34
CA LYS A 37 15.97 13.66 -10.95
C LYS A 37 15.55 14.31 -9.62
N GLY A 38 16.52 14.73 -8.79
CA GLY A 38 16.31 15.65 -7.69
C GLY A 38 17.46 15.68 -6.68
N VAL A 39 17.40 16.59 -5.72
CA VAL A 39 18.41 16.80 -4.67
C VAL A 39 17.71 16.96 -3.33
N TYR A 40 18.40 16.58 -2.25
CA TYR A 40 17.94 16.83 -0.90
C TYR A 40 18.72 17.96 -0.26
N LEU A 41 18.02 19.03 0.14
CA LEU A 41 18.57 20.00 1.08
C LEU A 41 18.38 19.49 2.50
N PHE A 42 19.43 19.53 3.32
CA PHE A 42 19.39 19.04 4.70
C PHE A 42 19.81 20.12 5.69
N HIS A 43 19.04 20.26 6.77
CA HIS A 43 19.19 21.30 7.76
C HIS A 43 19.32 20.70 9.16
N TRP A 44 20.05 21.39 10.02
CA TRP A 44 19.99 21.22 11.45
C TRP A 44 18.65 21.70 12.02
N PRO A 45 18.29 21.32 13.27
CA PRO A 45 17.06 21.77 13.91
C PRO A 45 16.86 23.29 14.03
N ASP A 46 17.93 24.09 14.03
CA ASP A 46 17.87 25.56 13.97
C ASP A 46 17.58 26.12 12.56
N GLY A 47 17.59 25.27 11.54
CA GLY A 47 17.41 25.64 10.14
C GLY A 47 18.70 25.96 9.39
N THR A 48 19.87 25.91 10.04
CA THR A 48 21.15 26.02 9.33
C THR A 48 21.44 24.76 8.51
N THR A 49 22.24 24.87 7.45
CA THR A 49 22.53 23.72 6.58
C THR A 49 23.42 22.69 7.29
N CYS A 50 23.04 21.42 7.22
CA CYS A 50 23.86 20.30 7.68
C CYS A 50 24.67 19.75 6.49
N PHE A 51 25.78 20.42 6.17
CA PHE A 51 26.62 20.10 5.02
C PHE A 51 27.06 18.62 4.97
N PRO A 52 27.51 17.98 6.06
CA PRO A 52 27.96 16.58 5.99
C PRO A 52 26.89 15.61 5.48
N ILE A 53 25.64 15.75 5.96
CA ILE A 53 24.54 14.90 5.52
C ILE A 53 24.11 15.26 4.09
N GLU A 54 24.02 16.55 3.77
CA GLU A 54 23.67 16.99 2.42
C GLU A 54 24.65 16.46 1.36
N MET A 55 25.96 16.57 1.64
CA MET A 55 27.02 16.02 0.80
C MET A 55 26.90 14.49 0.64
N TYR A 56 26.63 13.77 1.73
CA TYR A 56 26.44 12.31 1.65
C TYR A 56 25.24 11.93 0.78
N LEU A 57 24.12 12.65 0.90
CA LEU A 57 22.94 12.40 0.08
C LEU A 57 23.20 12.69 -1.41
N ALA A 58 24.01 13.71 -1.72
CA ALA A 58 24.46 13.99 -3.09
C ALA A 58 25.40 12.90 -3.62
N TYR A 59 26.36 12.45 -2.81
CA TYR A 59 27.27 11.34 -3.12
C TYR A 59 26.51 10.05 -3.47
N LEU A 60 25.47 9.71 -2.68
CA LEU A 60 24.63 8.56 -2.96
C LEU A 60 23.92 8.63 -4.33
N VAL A 61 23.61 9.84 -4.81
CA VAL A 61 23.02 10.05 -6.13
C VAL A 61 24.07 9.92 -7.23
N SER A 62 25.28 10.47 -7.03
CA SER A 62 26.34 10.44 -8.04
C SER A 62 26.86 9.03 -8.31
N GLU A 63 27.03 8.21 -7.27
CA GLU A 63 27.52 6.83 -7.42
C GLU A 63 26.48 5.86 -8.00
N SER A 64 25.24 6.31 -8.25
CA SER A 64 24.13 5.48 -8.74
C SER A 64 23.83 4.25 -7.87
N GLU A 65 24.34 4.18 -6.64
CA GLU A 65 24.13 3.05 -5.72
C GLU A 65 22.67 2.95 -5.24
N VAL A 66 21.92 4.04 -5.34
CA VAL A 66 20.56 4.13 -4.82
C VAL A 66 19.60 4.84 -5.77
N THR A 67 18.35 4.41 -5.73
CA THR A 67 17.28 5.00 -6.54
C THR A 67 16.83 6.34 -5.96
N ILE A 68 16.69 7.35 -6.82
CA ILE A 68 16.01 8.61 -6.53
C ILE A 68 14.80 8.74 -7.46
N THR A 69 13.63 9.04 -6.91
CA THR A 69 12.40 9.19 -7.69
C THR A 69 11.68 10.48 -7.33
N LYS A 70 11.02 11.08 -8.32
CA LYS A 70 10.24 12.31 -8.13
C LYS A 70 9.02 12.13 -7.21
N GLU A 71 8.50 10.90 -7.13
CA GLU A 71 7.24 10.60 -6.46
C GLU A 71 7.39 10.43 -4.94
N ASP A 72 8.41 9.68 -4.52
CA ASP A 72 8.62 9.28 -3.12
C ASP A 72 10.01 9.61 -2.58
N GLY A 73 10.89 10.21 -3.40
CA GLY A 73 12.26 10.49 -3.03
C GLY A 73 13.20 9.28 -3.11
N GLY A 74 12.66 8.11 -3.45
CA GLY A 74 13.39 6.86 -3.57
C GLY A 74 14.09 6.43 -2.30
N THR A 75 15.15 5.66 -2.49
CA THR A 75 16.01 5.16 -1.40
C THR A 75 16.72 6.32 -0.69
N VAL A 76 17.16 7.35 -1.41
CA VAL A 76 17.80 8.57 -0.85
C VAL A 76 16.89 9.26 0.17
N GLY A 77 15.60 9.39 -0.11
CA GLY A 77 14.64 9.94 0.85
C GLY A 77 14.55 9.14 2.16
N THR A 78 14.75 7.81 2.08
CA THR A 78 14.81 6.98 3.28
C THR A 78 16.11 7.14 4.07
N TYR A 79 17.22 7.54 3.42
CA TYR A 79 18.45 7.99 4.08
C TYR A 79 18.23 9.32 4.79
N ALA A 80 17.73 10.33 4.09
CA ALA A 80 17.42 11.64 4.67
C ALA A 80 16.51 11.51 5.91
N SER A 81 15.44 10.72 5.82
CA SER A 81 14.54 10.47 6.94
C SER A 81 15.24 9.79 8.13
N SER A 82 16.13 8.84 7.87
CA SER A 82 16.82 8.09 8.93
C SER A 82 17.91 8.92 9.59
N LEU A 83 18.71 9.64 8.80
CA LEU A 83 19.80 10.50 9.28
C LEU A 83 19.27 11.71 10.06
N SER A 84 18.01 12.10 9.85
CA SER A 84 17.34 13.10 10.70
C SER A 84 17.31 12.71 12.17
N HIS A 85 17.36 11.41 12.51
CA HIS A 85 17.43 10.98 13.91
C HIS A 85 18.80 11.28 14.52
N LEU A 86 19.87 10.91 13.80
CA LEU A 86 21.24 11.19 14.22
C LEU A 86 21.50 12.70 14.31
N ALA A 87 21.07 13.47 13.31
CA ALA A 87 21.25 14.92 13.29
C ALA A 87 20.55 15.63 14.47
N ARG A 88 19.34 15.19 14.84
CA ARG A 88 18.63 15.75 16.02
C ARG A 88 19.37 15.42 17.31
N TYR A 89 19.82 14.19 17.47
CA TYR A 89 20.59 13.80 18.65
C TYR A 89 21.87 14.63 18.78
N CYS A 90 22.69 14.69 17.72
CA CYS A 90 23.91 15.50 17.68
C CYS A 90 23.65 16.97 18.06
N TYR A 91 22.60 17.58 17.48
CA TYR A 91 22.25 18.97 17.77
C TYR A 91 21.75 19.16 19.21
N GLN A 92 20.91 18.25 19.72
CA GLN A 92 20.33 18.35 21.07
C GLN A 92 21.37 18.17 22.18
N HIS A 93 22.35 17.29 21.95
CA HIS A 93 23.43 17.00 22.90
C HIS A 93 24.69 17.83 22.64
N ASN A 94 24.68 18.69 21.63
CA ASN A 94 25.82 19.51 21.22
C ASN A 94 27.09 18.65 20.98
N VAL A 95 26.92 17.59 20.18
CA VAL A 95 27.97 16.62 19.83
C VAL A 95 28.16 16.63 18.31
N GLU A 96 29.39 16.88 17.87
CA GLU A 96 29.72 16.86 16.44
C GLU A 96 29.87 15.42 15.93
N PHE A 97 29.73 15.21 14.61
CA PHE A 97 29.77 13.84 14.05
C PHE A 97 31.09 13.11 14.30
N TRP A 98 32.22 13.84 14.36
CA TRP A 98 33.53 13.27 14.67
C TRP A 98 33.76 13.03 16.17
N GLU A 99 32.83 13.42 17.05
CA GLU A 99 32.92 13.22 18.51
C GLU A 99 32.02 12.06 18.98
N LEU A 100 31.29 11.45 18.06
CA LEU A 100 30.38 10.36 18.37
C LEU A 100 31.13 9.15 18.92
N THR A 101 30.62 8.62 20.04
CA THR A 101 31.14 7.43 20.71
C THR A 101 30.08 6.35 20.76
N THR A 102 30.46 5.15 21.20
CA THR A 102 29.49 4.06 21.42
C THR A 102 28.40 4.46 22.42
N SER A 103 28.73 5.22 23.48
CA SER A 103 27.74 5.73 24.46
C SER A 103 26.69 6.62 23.79
N HIS A 104 27.13 7.53 22.93
CA HIS A 104 26.23 8.43 22.21
C HIS A 104 25.22 7.65 21.33
N ILE A 105 25.67 6.57 20.70
CA ILE A 105 24.78 5.72 19.90
C ILE A 105 23.82 4.94 20.79
N ASP A 106 24.26 4.43 21.95
CA ASP A 106 23.38 3.74 22.90
C ASP A 106 22.30 4.66 23.47
N GLU A 107 22.63 5.93 23.71
CA GLU A 107 21.68 6.98 24.12
C GLU A 107 20.68 7.30 23.01
N LEU A 108 21.16 7.54 21.78
CA LEU A 108 20.29 7.72 20.61
C LEU A 108 19.31 6.55 20.45
N ILE A 109 19.79 5.31 20.60
CA ILE A 109 18.94 4.12 20.55
C ILE A 109 17.89 4.14 21.67
N SER A 110 18.29 4.51 22.88
CA SER A 110 17.39 4.60 24.03
C SER A 110 16.29 5.65 23.82
N GLU A 111 16.64 6.81 23.27
CA GLU A 111 15.67 7.85 22.89
C GLU A 111 14.69 7.37 21.82
N LEU A 112 15.19 6.69 20.78
CA LEU A 112 14.35 6.13 19.71
C LEU A 112 13.40 5.04 20.23
N VAL A 113 13.81 4.28 21.24
CA VAL A 113 12.97 3.27 21.89
C VAL A 113 11.90 3.92 22.76
N ALA A 114 12.26 4.98 23.49
CA ALA A 114 11.39 5.71 24.41
C ALA A 114 10.39 6.64 23.70
N GLU A 115 10.67 7.07 22.48
CA GLU A 115 9.79 7.99 21.73
C GLU A 115 8.38 7.40 21.59
N LYS A 116 7.39 8.20 22.00
CA LYS A 116 5.96 7.85 21.93
C LYS A 116 5.23 8.67 20.87
N LYS A 117 4.10 8.15 20.38
CA LYS A 117 3.20 8.89 19.50
C LYS A 117 2.48 9.99 20.28
N PHE A 118 1.69 10.79 19.56
CA PHE A 118 0.86 11.86 20.14
C PHE A 118 -0.09 11.37 21.24
N ASP A 119 -0.46 10.08 21.22
CA ASP A 119 -1.28 9.44 22.26
C ASP A 119 -0.56 9.26 23.61
N GLY A 120 0.78 9.43 23.68
CA GLY A 120 1.57 9.24 24.89
C GLY A 120 1.62 7.78 25.42
N LEU A 121 1.01 6.83 24.71
CA LEU A 121 0.84 5.44 25.14
C LEU A 121 1.57 4.47 24.21
N THR A 122 1.55 4.73 22.90
CA THR A 122 2.15 3.82 21.92
C THR A 122 3.54 4.28 21.51
N ARG A 123 4.49 3.33 21.42
CA ARG A 123 5.83 3.61 20.88
C ARG A 123 5.71 4.16 19.46
N ALA A 124 6.48 5.20 19.16
CA ALA A 124 6.54 5.81 17.85
C ALA A 124 7.11 4.84 16.80
N ARG A 125 8.06 3.98 17.21
CA ARG A 125 8.75 3.03 16.32
C ARG A 125 8.86 1.65 16.96
N ASN A 126 8.84 0.63 16.10
CA ASN A 126 9.17 -0.73 16.50
C ASN A 126 10.67 -0.99 16.35
N ASN A 127 11.13 -2.11 16.93
CA ASN A 127 12.54 -2.48 16.91
C ASN A 127 13.07 -2.77 15.49
N ASP A 128 12.24 -3.29 14.58
CA ASP A 128 12.63 -3.53 13.20
C ASP A 128 12.95 -2.21 12.46
N THR A 129 12.17 -1.14 12.70
CA THR A 129 12.47 0.18 12.11
C THR A 129 13.81 0.71 12.60
N ILE A 130 14.09 0.58 13.90
CA ILE A 130 15.36 1.04 14.46
C ILE A 130 16.52 0.22 13.88
N THR A 131 16.46 -1.10 13.97
CA THR A 131 17.59 -1.99 13.63
C THR A 131 17.80 -2.21 12.13
N ARG A 132 16.74 -2.22 11.33
CA ARG A 132 16.83 -2.57 9.90
C ARG A 132 16.77 -1.36 8.98
N ILE A 133 16.30 -0.21 9.48
CA ILE A 133 16.12 0.99 8.65
C ILE A 133 17.04 2.10 9.14
N ILE A 134 16.88 2.56 10.39
CA ILE A 134 17.58 3.76 10.88
C ILE A 134 19.07 3.50 11.07
N LEU A 135 19.42 2.53 11.91
CA LEU A 135 20.79 2.27 12.31
C LEU A 135 21.72 1.89 11.13
N PRO A 136 21.34 1.02 10.18
CA PRO A 136 22.21 0.69 9.05
C PRO A 136 22.57 1.90 8.18
N LYS A 137 21.66 2.88 8.07
CA LYS A 137 21.91 4.12 7.32
C LYS A 137 22.82 5.07 8.07
N CYS A 138 22.71 5.12 9.40
CA CYS A 138 23.66 5.84 10.23
C CYS A 138 25.06 5.23 10.11
N VAL A 139 25.18 3.89 10.13
CA VAL A 139 26.47 3.20 9.91
C VAL A 139 27.05 3.54 8.53
N ALA A 140 26.24 3.47 7.47
CA ALA A 140 26.69 3.79 6.12
C ALA A 140 27.18 5.23 5.99
N PHE A 141 26.43 6.19 6.54
CA PHE A 141 26.82 7.60 6.60
C PHE A 141 28.12 7.82 7.38
N LEU A 142 28.24 7.27 8.60
CA LEU A 142 29.41 7.49 9.44
C LEU A 142 30.67 6.85 8.85
N LYS A 143 30.54 5.71 8.14
CA LYS A 143 31.65 5.10 7.39
C LYS A 143 32.11 5.96 6.23
N TRP A 144 31.16 6.50 5.47
CA TRP A 144 31.47 7.47 4.42
C TRP A 144 32.12 8.72 5.00
N PHE A 145 31.55 9.29 6.07
CA PHE A 145 32.07 10.48 6.75
C PHE A 145 33.49 10.27 7.29
N GLN A 146 33.77 9.10 7.86
CA GLN A 146 35.13 8.72 8.27
C GLN A 146 36.09 8.72 7.08
N THR A 147 35.67 8.16 5.95
CA THR A 147 36.52 8.00 4.77
C THR A 147 36.83 9.34 4.11
N GLU A 148 35.82 10.20 3.95
CA GLU A 148 35.94 11.47 3.20
C GLU A 148 36.46 12.63 4.05
N HIS A 149 36.11 12.69 5.34
CA HIS A 149 36.35 13.88 6.16
C HIS A 149 37.28 13.66 7.35
N CYS A 150 37.41 12.43 7.85
CA CYS A 150 38.32 12.13 8.96
C CYS A 150 39.08 10.79 8.79
N PRO A 151 39.83 10.61 7.69
CA PRO A 151 40.45 9.31 7.34
C PRO A 151 41.51 8.83 8.34
N ALA A 152 42.13 9.75 9.08
CA ALA A 152 43.10 9.44 10.13
C ALA A 152 42.43 8.99 11.45
N GLN A 153 41.11 9.19 11.58
CA GLN A 153 40.37 8.90 12.80
C GLN A 153 39.71 7.52 12.71
N TYR A 154 39.87 6.71 13.76
CA TYR A 154 39.08 5.49 13.95
C TYR A 154 37.72 5.86 14.56
N LEU A 155 36.88 6.55 13.79
CA LEU A 155 35.55 6.96 14.22
C LEU A 155 34.61 5.75 14.37
N ILE A 156 34.39 4.96 13.31
CA ILE A 156 33.45 3.84 13.28
C ILE A 156 34.03 2.60 12.59
N GLY A 157 33.88 1.43 13.23
CA GLY A 157 34.35 0.17 12.67
C GLY A 157 34.37 -0.98 13.67
N VAL A 158 34.85 -2.13 13.22
CA VAL A 158 35.07 -3.31 14.07
C VAL A 158 36.48 -3.22 14.66
N ASP A 159 36.58 -3.27 15.99
CA ASP A 159 37.87 -3.24 16.69
C ASP A 159 38.80 -4.35 16.17
N ALA A 160 40.07 -3.99 15.99
CA ALA A 160 41.16 -4.89 15.61
C ALA A 160 42.36 -4.69 16.56
N PRO A 161 43.33 -5.62 16.62
CA PRO A 161 44.42 -5.57 17.62
C PRO A 161 45.17 -4.23 17.72
N LYS A 162 45.24 -3.45 16.63
CA LYS A 162 45.89 -2.13 16.57
C LYS A 162 44.96 -0.98 16.15
N LYS A 163 43.64 -1.23 16.05
CA LYS A 163 42.64 -0.24 15.64
C LYS A 163 41.49 -0.27 16.63
N ARG A 164 41.36 0.79 17.42
CA ARG A 164 40.25 0.97 18.37
C ARG A 164 39.35 2.06 17.85
N TYR A 165 38.11 1.70 17.55
CA TYR A 165 37.13 2.64 17.03
C TYR A 165 36.35 3.29 18.17
N GLN A 166 36.00 4.57 18.02
CA GLN A 166 35.16 5.32 18.98
C GLN A 166 33.74 4.72 19.03
N ILE A 167 33.24 4.36 17.85
CA ILE A 167 31.97 3.68 17.63
C ILE A 167 32.25 2.25 17.20
N LYS A 168 31.96 1.30 18.09
CA LYS A 168 32.30 -0.10 17.89
C LYS A 168 31.16 -0.85 17.21
N LEU A 169 31.49 -1.54 16.12
CA LEU A 169 30.56 -2.39 15.38
C LEU A 169 30.84 -3.86 15.63
N LYS A 170 29.81 -4.68 15.44
CA LYS A 170 29.88 -6.14 15.43
C LYS A 170 29.48 -6.67 14.06
N VAL A 171 30.17 -7.73 13.61
CA VAL A 171 29.79 -8.46 12.40
C VAL A 171 28.66 -9.46 12.71
N VAL A 172 27.57 -9.38 11.96
CA VAL A 172 26.45 -10.32 12.00
C VAL A 172 26.20 -10.93 10.63
N GLN A 173 25.76 -12.19 10.59
CA GLN A 173 25.37 -12.84 9.34
C GLN A 173 23.91 -12.49 9.02
N LYS A 174 23.67 -11.80 7.90
CA LYS A 174 22.31 -11.48 7.47
C LYS A 174 21.66 -12.73 6.91
N ARG A 175 20.63 -13.22 7.60
CA ARG A 175 19.72 -14.26 7.10
C ARG A 175 18.37 -13.64 6.74
N GLY A 176 17.89 -13.95 5.54
CA GLY A 176 16.52 -13.63 5.15
C GLY A 176 15.51 -14.46 5.94
N ARG A 177 14.24 -14.04 5.92
CA ARG A 177 13.13 -14.81 6.54
C ARG A 177 13.03 -16.24 6.00
N ASN A 178 13.53 -16.48 4.79
CA ASN A 178 13.45 -17.76 4.11
C ASN A 178 14.75 -18.58 4.28
N GLY A 179 15.60 -18.23 5.25
CA GLY A 179 16.89 -18.89 5.51
C GLY A 179 18.03 -18.52 4.55
N ARG A 180 17.75 -17.69 3.53
CA ARG A 180 18.77 -17.27 2.55
C ARG A 180 19.86 -16.41 3.20
N ASN A 181 21.12 -16.76 3.01
CA ASN A 181 22.27 -15.97 3.47
C ASN A 181 22.48 -14.77 2.52
N PHE A 182 22.63 -13.58 3.11
CA PHE A 182 22.91 -12.32 2.41
C PHE A 182 24.30 -11.76 2.77
N GLY A 183 25.18 -12.60 3.33
CA GLY A 183 26.53 -12.23 3.74
C GLY A 183 26.62 -11.59 5.12
N SER A 184 27.83 -11.19 5.49
CA SER A 184 28.13 -10.47 6.71
C SER A 184 27.71 -9.00 6.59
N SER A 185 27.27 -8.42 7.71
CA SER A 185 26.98 -6.99 7.85
C SER A 185 27.52 -6.51 9.18
N GLU A 186 28.10 -5.33 9.18
CA GLU A 186 28.46 -4.65 10.43
C GLU A 186 27.24 -3.89 10.97
N VAL A 187 26.97 -4.06 12.26
CA VAL A 187 25.83 -3.46 12.97
C VAL A 187 26.27 -3.01 14.35
N PHE A 188 25.52 -2.09 14.95
CA PHE A 188 25.71 -1.76 16.36
C PHE A 188 25.42 -2.98 17.26
N PRO A 189 26.22 -3.20 18.31
CA PRO A 189 26.08 -4.37 19.17
C PRO A 189 24.87 -4.31 20.11
N THR A 190 24.25 -3.14 20.26
CA THR A 190 23.18 -2.87 21.24
C THR A 190 21.96 -3.78 21.05
N SER A 191 21.60 -4.51 22.11
CA SER A 191 20.39 -5.33 22.15
C SER A 191 19.17 -4.48 22.50
N LEU A 192 18.17 -4.45 21.61
CA LEU A 192 16.90 -3.80 21.90
C LEU A 192 16.00 -4.70 22.77
N PRO A 193 15.19 -4.13 23.69
CA PRO A 193 14.24 -4.91 24.48
C PRO A 193 13.21 -5.60 23.58
N THR A 194 12.91 -6.87 23.83
CA THR A 194 12.01 -7.67 22.99
C THR A 194 10.63 -7.01 22.89
N SER A 195 10.29 -6.49 21.71
CA SER A 195 8.92 -6.07 21.41
C SER A 195 8.19 -7.20 20.72
N ALA A 196 7.03 -7.63 21.25
CA ALA A 196 6.16 -8.56 20.55
C ALA A 196 5.72 -7.95 19.21
N ASN A 197 6.37 -8.38 18.13
CA ASN A 197 5.98 -8.01 16.79
C ASN A 197 4.73 -8.81 16.43
N LYS A 198 3.53 -8.26 16.67
CA LYS A 198 2.33 -8.83 16.07
C LYS A 198 2.42 -8.61 14.55
N PRO A 199 2.46 -9.67 13.73
CA PRO A 199 2.40 -9.52 12.28
C PRO A 199 1.13 -8.77 11.90
N LYS A 200 1.15 -8.11 10.74
CA LYS A 200 -0.05 -7.44 10.23
C LYS A 200 -1.07 -8.52 9.88
N ALA A 201 -2.14 -8.59 10.66
CA ALA A 201 -3.24 -9.51 10.39
C ALA A 201 -4.05 -9.06 9.14
N PRO A 202 -4.77 -10.00 8.50
CA PRO A 202 -5.84 -9.67 7.56
C PRO A 202 -6.80 -8.63 8.14
N ILE A 203 -7.31 -7.73 7.29
CA ILE A 203 -8.35 -6.80 7.73
C ILE A 203 -9.62 -7.57 8.09
N ALA A 204 -10.21 -7.26 9.25
CA ALA A 204 -11.43 -7.90 9.73
C ALA A 204 -12.65 -7.50 8.88
N ALA A 205 -13.60 -8.42 8.71
CA ALA A 205 -14.82 -8.18 7.92
C ALA A 205 -15.69 -7.05 8.50
N SER A 206 -15.76 -6.93 9.83
CA SER A 206 -16.46 -5.83 10.52
C SER A 206 -15.87 -4.46 10.19
N VAL A 207 -14.54 -4.38 10.07
CA VAL A 207 -13.83 -3.14 9.70
C VAL A 207 -14.09 -2.79 8.23
N ILE A 208 -14.07 -3.78 7.33
CA ILE A 208 -14.43 -3.57 5.92
C ILE A 208 -15.86 -3.04 5.81
N LYS A 209 -16.81 -3.70 6.48
CA LYS A 209 -18.22 -3.26 6.51
C LYS A 209 -18.33 -1.82 6.99
N ARG A 210 -17.68 -1.48 8.10
CA ARG A 210 -17.70 -0.11 8.65
C ARG A 210 -17.12 0.94 7.70
N LEU A 211 -16.07 0.61 6.94
CA LEU A 211 -15.52 1.49 5.90
C LEU A 211 -16.54 1.73 4.78
N TRP A 212 -17.24 0.67 4.35
CA TRP A 212 -18.29 0.74 3.34
C TRP A 212 -19.50 1.55 3.80
N ASP A 213 -20.01 1.27 5.00
CA ASP A 213 -21.12 1.99 5.62
C ASP A 213 -20.76 3.48 5.73
N THR A 214 -19.59 3.81 6.29
CA THR A 214 -19.11 5.20 6.40
C THR A 214 -18.99 5.88 5.03
N LEU A 215 -18.49 5.20 4.01
CA LEU A 215 -18.36 5.78 2.67
C LEU A 215 -19.72 6.15 2.08
N ASN A 216 -20.74 5.31 2.29
CA ASN A 216 -22.09 5.52 1.78
C ASN A 216 -22.84 6.59 2.59
N ASP A 217 -22.78 6.51 3.91
CA ASP A 217 -23.50 7.41 4.82
C ASP A 217 -22.98 8.85 4.73
N THR A 218 -21.68 9.02 4.47
CA THR A 218 -21.03 10.34 4.45
C THR A 218 -21.01 10.98 3.06
N ARG A 219 -21.72 10.40 2.07
CA ARG A 219 -21.79 10.92 0.69
C ARG A 219 -22.35 12.34 0.65
N GLU A 220 -23.48 12.57 1.31
CA GLU A 220 -24.16 13.88 1.33
C GLU A 220 -23.38 14.95 2.12
N GLU A 221 -22.48 14.50 3.01
CA GLU A 221 -21.64 15.38 3.82
C GLU A 221 -20.36 15.83 3.09
N MET A 222 -20.12 15.34 1.86
CA MET A 222 -18.95 15.72 1.07
C MET A 222 -19.08 17.17 0.58
N GLN A 223 -18.00 17.94 0.75
CA GLN A 223 -17.95 19.35 0.37
C GLN A 223 -16.78 19.62 -0.56
N LEU A 224 -16.97 20.54 -1.51
CA LEU A 224 -15.88 21.07 -2.33
C LEU A 224 -15.04 22.07 -1.54
N ASN A 225 -13.80 22.27 -1.97
CA ASN A 225 -13.02 23.39 -1.49
C ASN A 225 -13.59 24.71 -2.06
N SER A 226 -13.33 25.83 -1.37
CA SER A 226 -13.89 27.14 -1.74
C SER A 226 -13.49 27.58 -3.14
N ARG A 227 -12.27 27.23 -3.59
CA ARG A 227 -11.76 27.55 -4.92
C ARG A 227 -12.60 26.89 -6.02
N LEU A 228 -12.84 25.59 -5.90
CA LEU A 228 -13.61 24.82 -6.87
C LEU A 228 -15.10 25.17 -6.80
N SER A 229 -15.62 25.48 -5.61
CA SER A 229 -17.00 25.94 -5.45
C SER A 229 -17.29 27.27 -6.14
N GLN A 230 -16.27 28.13 -6.29
CA GLN A 230 -16.39 29.39 -7.03
C GLN A 230 -16.20 29.21 -8.54
N LEU A 231 -15.39 28.22 -8.92
CA LEU A 231 -15.09 27.93 -10.33
C LEU A 231 -16.23 27.16 -11.02
N PHE A 232 -16.78 26.14 -10.36
CA PHE A 232 -17.75 25.23 -10.95
C PHE A 232 -19.19 25.69 -10.77
N ASP A 233 -20.05 25.45 -11.76
CA ASP A 233 -21.49 25.61 -11.63
C ASP A 233 -22.09 24.52 -10.73
N LYS A 234 -23.37 24.64 -10.37
CA LYS A 234 -24.01 23.72 -9.41
C LYS A 234 -24.03 22.26 -9.91
N GLU A 235 -24.14 22.03 -11.21
CA GLU A 235 -24.19 20.68 -11.75
C GLU A 235 -22.79 20.06 -11.74
N ASP A 236 -21.77 20.82 -12.15
CA ASP A 236 -20.37 20.38 -12.13
C ASP A 236 -19.82 20.22 -10.71
N GLN A 237 -20.32 20.99 -9.75
CA GLN A 237 -20.05 20.76 -8.33
C GLN A 237 -20.56 19.39 -7.89
N LYS A 238 -21.80 19.05 -8.23
CA LYS A 238 -22.40 17.74 -7.90
C LYS A 238 -21.66 16.60 -8.61
N GLU A 239 -21.33 16.77 -9.87
CA GLU A 239 -20.58 15.80 -10.67
C GLU A 239 -19.16 15.60 -10.13
N HIS A 240 -18.48 16.65 -9.67
CA HIS A 240 -17.18 16.56 -9.00
C HIS A 240 -17.24 15.76 -7.70
N LEU A 241 -18.23 16.03 -6.85
CA LEU A 241 -18.44 15.26 -5.63
C LEU A 241 -18.75 13.80 -5.96
N ASN A 242 -19.52 13.55 -7.02
CA ASN A 242 -19.83 12.21 -7.49
C ASN A 242 -18.57 11.47 -7.94
N TYR A 243 -17.71 12.10 -8.74
CA TYR A 243 -16.41 11.52 -9.11
C TYR A 243 -15.58 11.18 -7.87
N MET A 244 -15.48 12.09 -6.90
CA MET A 244 -14.72 11.86 -5.67
C MET A 244 -15.27 10.71 -4.82
N TYR A 245 -16.60 10.57 -4.74
CA TYR A 245 -17.25 9.44 -4.08
C TYR A 245 -16.92 8.13 -4.81
N HIS A 246 -17.15 8.08 -6.12
CA HIS A 246 -16.92 6.86 -6.90
C HIS A 246 -15.44 6.48 -6.97
N ARG A 247 -14.51 7.46 -6.96
CA ARG A 247 -13.07 7.19 -6.88
C ARG A 247 -12.68 6.52 -5.56
N ARG A 248 -13.22 6.97 -4.42
CA ARG A 248 -13.00 6.30 -3.12
C ARG A 248 -13.64 4.92 -3.07
N ARG A 249 -14.80 4.76 -3.70
CA ARG A 249 -15.49 3.49 -3.82
C ARG A 249 -14.66 2.47 -4.60
N ILE A 250 -14.22 2.79 -5.82
CA ILE A 250 -13.39 1.86 -6.61
C ILE A 250 -12.06 1.56 -5.91
N GLN A 251 -11.51 2.48 -5.11
CA GLN A 251 -10.34 2.18 -4.28
C GLN A 251 -10.62 1.03 -3.30
N LEU A 252 -11.75 1.04 -2.60
CA LEU A 252 -12.12 -0.08 -1.70
C LEU A 252 -12.39 -1.36 -2.48
N GLU A 253 -13.16 -1.29 -3.57
CA GLU A 253 -13.50 -2.46 -4.40
C GLU A 253 -12.24 -3.15 -4.93
N LEU A 254 -11.30 -2.39 -5.47
CA LEU A 254 -10.07 -2.94 -6.04
C LEU A 254 -9.12 -3.47 -4.95
N LEU A 255 -9.04 -2.82 -3.78
CA LEU A 255 -8.26 -3.33 -2.66
C LEU A 255 -8.77 -4.69 -2.18
N GLU A 256 -10.09 -4.84 -2.08
CA GLU A 256 -10.76 -6.09 -1.67
C GLU A 256 -10.64 -7.18 -2.74
N ALA A 257 -10.93 -6.85 -4.00
CA ALA A 257 -10.96 -7.81 -5.10
C ALA A 257 -9.58 -8.32 -5.53
N THR A 258 -8.52 -7.54 -5.31
CA THR A 258 -7.20 -7.85 -5.91
C THR A 258 -6.01 -7.82 -4.94
N GLY A 259 -6.18 -7.26 -3.73
CA GLY A 259 -5.06 -7.09 -2.79
C GLY A 259 -3.90 -6.27 -3.35
N LEU A 260 -4.18 -5.36 -4.29
CA LEU A 260 -3.18 -4.51 -4.92
C LEU A 260 -2.47 -3.60 -3.91
N ARG A 261 -1.25 -3.19 -4.23
CA ARG A 261 -0.48 -2.24 -3.43
C ARG A 261 -0.97 -0.81 -3.74
N PRO A 262 -0.90 0.14 -2.79
CA PRO A 262 -1.29 1.53 -3.05
C PRO A 262 -0.59 2.16 -4.28
N LYS A 263 0.66 1.77 -4.52
CA LYS A 263 1.48 2.22 -5.66
C LYS A 263 1.01 1.63 -7.00
N GLU A 264 0.36 0.47 -6.95
CA GLU A 264 -0.21 -0.20 -8.13
C GLU A 264 -1.56 0.43 -8.49
N LEU A 265 -2.38 0.81 -7.50
CA LEU A 265 -3.69 1.46 -7.70
C LEU A 265 -3.63 2.68 -8.62
N VAL A 266 -2.66 3.56 -8.37
CA VAL A 266 -2.55 4.86 -9.06
C VAL A 266 -1.91 4.77 -10.45
N ARG A 267 -1.59 3.55 -10.91
CA ARG A 267 -0.91 3.27 -12.18
C ARG A 267 -1.61 2.22 -13.03
N ILE A 268 -2.82 1.81 -12.66
CA ILE A 268 -3.59 0.87 -13.47
C ILE A 268 -3.91 1.58 -14.81
N PRO A 269 -3.40 1.08 -15.95
CA PRO A 269 -3.59 1.76 -17.23
C PRO A 269 -5.06 1.71 -17.64
N TYR A 270 -5.56 2.79 -18.24
CA TYR A 270 -6.94 2.82 -18.74
C TYR A 270 -7.06 2.00 -20.02
N SER A 271 -6.21 2.28 -21.01
CA SER A 271 -6.32 1.73 -22.37
C SER A 271 -6.22 0.21 -22.43
N SER A 272 -5.29 -0.41 -21.69
CA SER A 272 -5.18 -1.88 -21.67
C SER A 272 -6.35 -2.56 -20.96
N ASN A 273 -7.01 -1.85 -20.02
CA ASN A 273 -8.06 -2.44 -19.20
C ASN A 273 -9.46 -2.36 -19.81
N VAL A 274 -9.68 -1.50 -20.82
CA VAL A 274 -10.97 -1.45 -21.54
C VAL A 274 -11.39 -2.85 -22.01
N ALA A 275 -10.51 -3.55 -22.74
CA ALA A 275 -10.79 -4.90 -23.25
C ALA A 275 -10.80 -5.97 -22.15
N HIS A 276 -9.96 -5.83 -21.11
CA HIS A 276 -9.88 -6.83 -20.05
C HIS A 276 -11.14 -6.87 -19.18
N ILE A 277 -11.77 -5.72 -18.95
CA ILE A 277 -12.96 -5.60 -18.09
C ILE A 277 -14.16 -6.32 -18.69
N GLU A 278 -14.33 -6.33 -20.01
CA GLU A 278 -15.37 -7.10 -20.70
C GLU A 278 -15.32 -8.59 -20.33
N SER A 279 -14.11 -9.13 -20.19
CA SER A 279 -13.86 -10.51 -19.79
C SER A 279 -13.81 -10.73 -18.26
N ALA A 280 -14.19 -9.72 -17.47
CA ALA A 280 -14.07 -9.67 -16.01
C ALA A 280 -12.63 -9.91 -15.51
N ARG A 281 -11.66 -9.28 -16.16
CA ARG A 281 -10.23 -9.33 -15.80
C ARG A 281 -9.70 -7.92 -15.60
N LEU A 282 -8.66 -7.81 -14.78
CA LEU A 282 -7.95 -6.56 -14.53
C LEU A 282 -6.45 -6.77 -14.65
N GLU A 283 -5.83 -5.98 -15.52
CA GLU A 283 -4.39 -5.90 -15.68
C GLU A 283 -3.80 -4.85 -14.73
N ILE A 284 -2.87 -5.27 -13.87
CA ILE A 284 -2.26 -4.43 -12.84
C ILE A 284 -0.74 -4.44 -13.00
N PRO A 285 -0.05 -3.29 -12.97
CA PRO A 285 1.41 -3.25 -13.00
C PRO A 285 2.02 -3.85 -11.73
N THR A 286 3.20 -4.48 -11.85
CA THR A 286 3.99 -5.03 -10.75
C THR A 286 5.22 -4.16 -10.49
N TYR A 287 5.55 -3.91 -9.21
CA TYR A 287 6.55 -2.91 -8.83
C TYR A 287 7.89 -3.49 -8.34
N LYS A 288 8.00 -4.79 -8.12
CA LYS A 288 9.18 -5.39 -7.46
C LYS A 288 10.27 -5.94 -8.39
N ARG A 289 10.24 -5.62 -9.68
CA ARG A 289 11.21 -6.10 -10.68
C ARG A 289 11.64 -4.97 -11.62
N GLU A 290 12.84 -5.08 -12.18
CA GLU A 290 13.49 -4.06 -13.02
C GLU A 290 12.75 -3.78 -14.35
N GLU A 291 11.91 -4.72 -14.79
CA GLU A 291 11.03 -4.56 -15.96
C GLU A 291 9.58 -4.31 -15.55
N ALA A 292 8.88 -3.46 -16.30
CA ALA A 292 7.44 -3.21 -16.18
C ALA A 292 6.66 -4.48 -16.57
N ARG A 293 6.46 -5.39 -15.62
CA ARG A 293 5.60 -6.55 -15.78
C ARG A 293 4.19 -6.25 -15.32
N PHE A 294 3.22 -6.76 -16.05
CA PHE A 294 1.81 -6.73 -15.69
C PHE A 294 1.36 -8.09 -15.18
N ARG A 295 0.36 -8.10 -14.29
CA ARG A 295 -0.36 -9.31 -13.90
C ARG A 295 -1.83 -9.13 -14.20
N ILE A 296 -2.46 -10.17 -14.75
CA ILE A 296 -3.89 -10.19 -15.04
C ILE A 296 -4.59 -10.99 -13.96
N ILE A 297 -5.51 -10.34 -13.25
CA ILE A 297 -6.29 -10.94 -12.16
C ILE A 297 -7.75 -11.05 -12.60
N PRO A 298 -8.39 -12.23 -12.47
CA PRO A 298 -9.83 -12.34 -12.63
C PRO A 298 -10.53 -11.63 -11.48
N ILE A 299 -11.55 -10.85 -11.80
CA ILE A 299 -12.38 -10.13 -10.82
C ILE A 299 -13.84 -10.58 -10.95
N GLU A 300 -14.63 -10.34 -9.91
CA GLU A 300 -16.06 -10.62 -10.00
C GLU A 300 -16.72 -9.75 -11.08
N ARG A 301 -17.70 -10.32 -11.80
CA ARG A 301 -18.46 -9.57 -12.82
C ARG A 301 -19.08 -8.29 -12.28
N SER A 302 -19.55 -8.32 -11.03
CA SER A 302 -20.13 -7.13 -10.38
C SER A 302 -19.10 -6.00 -10.18
N VAL A 303 -17.85 -6.35 -9.88
CA VAL A 303 -16.74 -5.39 -9.76
C VAL A 303 -16.35 -4.87 -11.14
N ALA A 304 -16.27 -5.75 -12.14
CA ALA A 304 -15.98 -5.38 -13.52
C ALA A 304 -16.99 -4.35 -14.06
N MET A 305 -18.30 -4.58 -13.87
CA MET A 305 -19.35 -3.65 -14.28
C MET A 305 -19.24 -2.29 -13.60
N ARG A 306 -18.89 -2.25 -12.30
CA ARG A 306 -18.71 -0.98 -11.58
C ARG A 306 -17.45 -0.24 -12.00
N LEU A 307 -16.39 -0.96 -12.33
CA LEU A 307 -15.17 -0.38 -12.86
C LEU A 307 -15.40 0.19 -14.27
N ASP A 308 -16.14 -0.54 -15.10
CA ASP A 308 -16.56 -0.07 -16.42
C ASP A 308 -17.39 1.22 -16.34
N LEU A 309 -18.39 1.25 -15.46
CA LEU A 309 -19.17 2.48 -15.20
C LEU A 309 -18.28 3.64 -14.73
N PHE A 310 -17.29 3.35 -13.87
CA PHE A 310 -16.36 4.38 -13.43
C PHE A 310 -15.49 4.92 -14.58
N MET A 311 -15.02 4.04 -15.46
CA MET A 311 -14.17 4.38 -16.58
C MET A 311 -14.92 5.13 -17.68
N SER A 312 -16.11 4.66 -18.06
CA SER A 312 -16.90 5.24 -19.14
C SER A 312 -17.69 6.48 -18.72
N VAL A 313 -18.17 6.55 -17.48
CA VAL A 313 -19.02 7.69 -17.05
C VAL A 313 -18.26 8.66 -16.17
N HIS A 314 -17.73 8.19 -15.04
CA HIS A 314 -17.18 9.12 -14.04
C HIS A 314 -15.84 9.74 -14.49
N ARG A 315 -14.96 8.94 -15.11
CA ARG A 315 -13.68 9.43 -15.63
C ARG A 315 -13.89 10.36 -16.83
N GLU A 316 -14.80 10.03 -17.75
CA GLU A 316 -15.11 10.87 -18.91
C GLU A 316 -15.71 12.22 -18.49
N ASN A 317 -16.68 12.21 -17.57
CA ASN A 317 -17.25 13.45 -17.04
C ASN A 317 -16.21 14.34 -16.34
N LEU A 318 -15.27 13.75 -15.59
CA LEU A 318 -14.13 14.48 -15.04
C LEU A 318 -13.34 15.18 -16.15
N ILE A 319 -12.97 14.48 -17.23
CA ILE A 319 -12.17 15.03 -18.33
C ILE A 319 -12.93 16.18 -19.00
N ASN A 320 -14.21 15.98 -19.32
CA ASN A 320 -15.07 16.99 -19.92
C ASN A 320 -15.17 18.25 -19.04
N ARG A 321 -15.31 18.09 -17.73
CA ARG A 321 -15.31 19.21 -16.78
C ARG A 321 -13.95 19.91 -16.75
N LEU A 322 -12.84 19.19 -16.77
CA LEU A 322 -11.50 19.81 -16.76
C LEU A 322 -11.27 20.65 -18.02
N LEU A 323 -11.73 20.20 -19.19
CA LEU A 323 -11.71 20.96 -20.44
C LEU A 323 -12.61 22.18 -20.38
N LYS A 324 -13.84 22.04 -19.87
CA LYS A 324 -14.82 23.14 -19.75
C LYS A 324 -14.29 24.35 -18.96
N TYR A 325 -13.44 24.12 -17.97
CA TYR A 325 -12.90 25.17 -17.08
C TYR A 325 -11.42 25.48 -17.34
N ASP A 326 -10.88 25.10 -18.50
CA ASP A 326 -9.48 25.35 -18.90
C ASP A 326 -8.45 24.88 -17.84
N LEU A 327 -8.77 23.82 -17.10
CA LEU A 327 -7.85 23.19 -16.15
C LEU A 327 -6.85 22.27 -16.86
N ILE A 328 -7.21 21.82 -18.06
CA ILE A 328 -6.34 21.16 -19.04
C ILE A 328 -6.66 21.74 -20.42
N SER A 329 -5.67 21.82 -21.32
CA SER A 329 -5.88 22.42 -22.65
C SER A 329 -6.45 21.43 -23.66
N ASN A 330 -6.13 20.15 -23.50
CA ASN A 330 -6.56 19.07 -24.38
C ASN A 330 -6.54 17.72 -23.65
N GLU A 331 -7.26 16.73 -24.20
CA GLU A 331 -7.34 15.39 -23.63
C GLU A 331 -5.99 14.66 -23.62
N SER A 332 -5.05 15.00 -24.50
CA SER A 332 -3.71 14.42 -24.53
C SER A 332 -2.86 14.76 -23.30
N GLU A 333 -3.27 15.75 -22.48
CA GLU A 333 -2.65 16.03 -21.18
C GLU A 333 -3.08 15.06 -20.08
N VAL A 334 -4.10 14.23 -20.33
CA VAL A 334 -4.64 13.26 -19.38
C VAL A 334 -3.79 11.98 -19.40
N ASP A 335 -3.36 11.54 -18.22
CA ASP A 335 -2.61 10.28 -18.10
C ASP A 335 -3.49 9.08 -18.48
N ASP A 336 -2.91 8.08 -19.17
CA ASP A 336 -3.56 6.80 -19.51
C ASP A 336 -3.69 5.89 -18.29
N ILE A 337 -4.47 6.30 -17.32
CA ILE A 337 -4.72 5.58 -16.08
C ILE A 337 -6.17 5.75 -15.64
N ILE A 338 -6.66 4.76 -14.91
CA ILE A 338 -8.02 4.77 -14.36
C ILE A 338 -8.15 5.79 -13.22
N TYR A 339 -7.14 5.87 -12.34
CA TYR A 339 -7.22 6.61 -11.08
C TYR A 339 -6.64 8.03 -11.17
N LEU A 340 -7.46 8.99 -11.62
CA LEU A 340 -7.05 10.38 -11.91
C LEU A 340 -7.18 11.35 -10.72
N ALA A 341 -6.31 12.36 -10.74
CA ALA A 341 -6.40 13.54 -9.91
C ALA A 341 -7.50 14.47 -10.45
N PRO A 342 -8.39 14.99 -9.57
CA PRO A 342 -9.64 15.59 -9.99
C PRO A 342 -9.48 17.04 -10.46
N GLU A 343 -8.26 17.59 -10.36
CA GLU A 343 -7.92 18.97 -10.71
C GLU A 343 -6.93 19.05 -11.88
N THR A 344 -6.28 17.95 -12.25
CA THR A 344 -5.18 17.99 -13.24
C THR A 344 -5.29 16.93 -14.33
N GLY A 345 -6.16 15.92 -14.20
CA GLY A 345 -6.22 14.80 -15.15
C GLY A 345 -4.97 13.91 -15.15
N LYS A 346 -4.09 14.03 -14.14
CA LYS A 346 -2.86 13.25 -14.00
C LYS A 346 -2.98 12.19 -12.91
N SER A 347 -1.98 11.32 -12.79
CA SER A 347 -1.91 10.31 -11.73
C SER A 347 -1.97 10.91 -10.34
N VAL A 348 -2.84 10.33 -9.51
CA VAL A 348 -2.88 10.65 -8.09
C VAL A 348 -1.57 10.19 -7.45
N LYS A 349 -0.91 11.09 -6.72
CA LYS A 349 0.26 10.71 -5.92
C LYS A 349 -0.09 9.55 -4.98
N GLN A 350 0.78 8.56 -4.86
CA GLN A 350 0.55 7.41 -3.96
C GLN A 350 0.23 7.85 -2.52
N SER A 351 0.91 8.89 -2.03
CA SER A 351 0.65 9.47 -0.71
C SER A 351 -0.75 10.07 -0.59
N ALA A 352 -1.27 10.70 -1.65
CA ALA A 352 -2.64 11.23 -1.69
C ALA A 352 -3.67 10.09 -1.67
N ALA A 353 -3.48 9.02 -2.45
CA ALA A 353 -4.35 7.84 -2.42
C ALA A 353 -4.34 7.16 -1.03
N TYR A 354 -3.19 7.12 -0.35
CA TYR A 354 -3.10 6.64 1.03
C TYR A 354 -3.85 7.56 2.01
N MET A 355 -3.72 8.87 1.85
CA MET A 355 -4.41 9.85 2.68
C MET A 355 -5.93 9.80 2.51
N ASP A 356 -6.44 9.54 1.30
CA ASP A 356 -7.87 9.36 1.06
C ASP A 356 -8.43 8.19 1.89
N PHE A 357 -7.76 7.04 1.87
CA PHE A 357 -8.12 5.90 2.71
C PHE A 357 -8.00 6.21 4.21
N LYS A 358 -6.92 6.90 4.61
CA LYS A 358 -6.71 7.26 6.03
C LYS A 358 -7.82 8.18 6.54
N ARG A 359 -8.24 9.16 5.74
CA ARG A 359 -9.36 10.08 6.08
C ARG A 359 -10.66 9.30 6.24
N LEU A 360 -10.95 8.36 5.33
CA LEU A 360 -12.12 7.50 5.44
C LEU A 360 -12.09 6.67 6.73
N SER A 361 -10.95 6.06 7.04
CA SER A 361 -10.77 5.33 8.31
C SER A 361 -11.00 6.21 9.54
N GLN A 362 -10.48 7.44 9.53
CA GLN A 362 -10.63 8.37 10.64
C GLN A 362 -12.10 8.76 10.82
N ARG A 363 -12.79 9.05 9.72
CA ARG A 363 -14.23 9.34 9.74
C ARG A 363 -15.06 8.16 10.23
N ALA A 364 -14.63 6.94 9.89
CA ALA A 364 -15.25 5.71 10.36
C ALA A 364 -14.98 5.44 11.86
N ASN A 365 -14.21 6.26 12.58
CA ASN A 365 -13.85 6.06 13.99
C ASN A 365 -13.28 4.65 14.28
N ILE A 366 -12.43 4.16 13.37
CA ILE A 366 -11.76 2.86 13.53
C ILE A 366 -10.49 3.08 14.37
N GLU A 367 -10.55 2.64 15.62
CA GLU A 367 -9.44 2.77 16.58
C GLU A 367 -8.34 1.72 16.36
N VAL A 368 -8.70 0.56 15.79
CA VAL A 368 -7.74 -0.48 15.45
C VAL A 368 -6.88 -0.08 14.28
N LYS A 369 -5.62 -0.49 14.28
CA LYS A 369 -4.70 -0.25 13.16
C LYS A 369 -5.32 -0.81 11.88
N ASN A 370 -5.60 0.07 10.93
CA ASN A 370 -6.03 -0.29 9.59
C ASN A 370 -5.17 0.41 8.54
N CYS A 371 -4.88 -0.28 7.45
CA CYS A 371 -4.13 0.28 6.34
C CYS A 371 -4.42 -0.55 5.10
N GLN A 372 -4.23 0.04 3.92
CA GLN A 372 -4.45 -0.65 2.64
C GLN A 372 -3.67 -1.97 2.54
N SER A 373 -2.49 -2.09 3.17
CA SER A 373 -1.76 -3.37 3.17
C SER A 373 -2.50 -4.51 3.87
N MET A 374 -3.43 -4.25 4.78
CA MET A 374 -4.22 -5.30 5.43
C MET A 374 -5.29 -5.91 4.52
N PHE A 375 -5.78 -5.16 3.52
CA PHE A 375 -6.60 -5.73 2.44
C PHE A 375 -5.80 -6.76 1.65
N ARG A 376 -4.52 -6.47 1.38
CA ARG A 376 -3.62 -7.43 0.74
C ARG A 376 -3.40 -8.70 1.57
N HIS A 377 -3.22 -8.59 2.89
CA HIS A 377 -3.15 -9.75 3.77
C HIS A 377 -4.44 -10.58 3.70
N ARG A 378 -5.61 -9.92 3.70
CA ARG A 378 -6.91 -10.59 3.55
C ARG A 378 -7.09 -11.27 2.20
N PHE A 379 -6.73 -10.59 1.11
CA PHE A 379 -6.76 -11.16 -0.23
C PHE A 379 -5.85 -12.38 -0.35
N ALA A 380 -4.61 -12.31 0.15
CA ALA A 380 -3.69 -13.45 0.14
C ALA A 380 -4.24 -14.64 0.93
N THR A 381 -4.81 -14.39 2.12
CA THR A 381 -5.47 -15.43 2.94
C THR A 381 -6.63 -16.07 2.19
N ASN A 382 -7.50 -15.26 1.58
CA ASN A 382 -8.63 -15.76 0.78
C ASN A 382 -8.17 -16.57 -0.43
N MET A 383 -7.11 -16.16 -1.12
CA MET A 383 -6.54 -16.91 -2.24
C MET A 383 -5.98 -18.27 -1.80
N VAL A 384 -5.23 -18.29 -0.69
CA VAL A 384 -4.73 -19.56 -0.12
C VAL A 384 -5.92 -20.47 0.24
N LYS A 385 -6.93 -19.93 0.92
CA LYS A 385 -8.17 -20.65 1.26
C LYS A 385 -8.87 -21.25 0.04
N LEU A 386 -9.12 -20.46 -1.00
CA LEU A 386 -9.79 -20.93 -2.22
C LEU A 386 -8.99 -22.02 -2.93
N HIS A 387 -7.65 -21.89 -2.97
CA HIS A 387 -6.79 -22.91 -3.56
C HIS A 387 -6.64 -24.16 -2.69
N LEU A 388 -6.75 -24.05 -1.36
CA LEU A 388 -6.84 -25.19 -0.45
C LEU A 388 -8.12 -25.98 -0.73
N ILE A 389 -9.29 -25.32 -0.73
CA ILE A 389 -10.59 -25.95 -1.05
C ILE A 389 -10.51 -26.64 -2.42
N SER A 390 -10.08 -25.91 -3.46
CA SER A 390 -9.98 -26.49 -4.81
C SER A 390 -9.00 -27.65 -4.92
N PHE A 391 -7.95 -27.67 -4.08
CA PHE A 391 -7.01 -28.79 -4.02
C PHE A 391 -7.62 -30.00 -3.33
N MET A 392 -8.40 -29.79 -2.25
CA MET A 392 -9.14 -30.84 -1.54
C MET A 392 -10.24 -31.44 -2.42
N ASP A 393 -10.99 -30.63 -3.16
CA ASP A 393 -12.02 -31.09 -4.11
C ASP A 393 -11.44 -32.05 -5.17
N LYS A 394 -10.22 -31.77 -5.63
CA LYS A 394 -9.51 -32.60 -6.62
C LYS A 394 -8.81 -33.81 -6.01
N ASN A 395 -8.57 -33.78 -4.69
CA ASN A 395 -7.87 -34.83 -3.96
C ASN A 395 -8.65 -35.16 -2.67
N PRO A 396 -9.78 -35.91 -2.75
CA PRO A 396 -10.67 -36.11 -1.61
C PRO A 396 -10.03 -36.76 -0.37
N LEU A 397 -8.86 -37.38 -0.51
CA LEU A 397 -8.08 -37.97 0.60
C LEU A 397 -7.25 -36.94 1.40
N LYS A 398 -7.18 -35.68 0.92
CA LYS A 398 -6.41 -34.60 1.53
C LYS A 398 -7.31 -33.76 2.42
N ASN A 399 -6.94 -33.64 3.69
CA ASN A 399 -7.55 -32.79 4.70
C ASN A 399 -6.45 -32.14 5.55
N LEU A 400 -6.79 -31.23 6.46
CA LEU A 400 -5.85 -30.49 7.31
C LEU A 400 -4.70 -31.35 7.87
N HIS A 401 -5.00 -32.58 8.30
CA HIS A 401 -4.04 -33.49 8.93
C HIS A 401 -3.12 -34.23 7.94
N ASN A 402 -3.50 -34.30 6.65
CA ASN A 402 -2.83 -35.09 5.61
C ASN A 402 -2.13 -34.24 4.54
N PHE A 403 -2.09 -32.91 4.70
CA PHE A 403 -1.28 -32.02 3.87
C PHE A 403 0.21 -32.18 4.20
N ASN A 404 1.05 -32.19 3.16
CA ASN A 404 2.50 -32.14 3.32
C ASN A 404 3.07 -30.83 2.74
N ASP A 405 4.36 -30.58 3.00
CA ASP A 405 5.04 -29.37 2.53
C ASP A 405 5.00 -29.18 1.01
N LYS A 406 5.00 -30.27 0.22
CA LYS A 406 4.94 -30.19 -1.25
C LYS A 406 3.55 -29.76 -1.74
N ASP A 407 2.49 -30.19 -1.04
CA ASP A 407 1.11 -29.77 -1.32
C ASP A 407 0.98 -28.25 -1.11
N TYR A 408 1.47 -27.76 0.04
CA TYR A 408 1.51 -26.32 0.32
C TYR A 408 2.36 -25.56 -0.69
N GLU A 409 3.55 -26.05 -1.04
CA GLU A 409 4.40 -25.39 -2.04
C GLU A 409 3.70 -25.26 -3.41
N THR A 410 2.93 -26.28 -3.81
CA THR A 410 2.15 -26.27 -5.06
C THR A 410 1.06 -25.20 -5.03
N ILE A 411 0.34 -25.10 -3.93
CA ILE A 411 -0.71 -24.09 -3.73
C ILE A 411 -0.09 -22.69 -3.70
N LEU A 412 0.96 -22.48 -2.91
CA LEU A 412 1.60 -21.19 -2.76
C LEU A 412 2.26 -20.71 -4.06
N LYS A 413 2.78 -21.61 -4.91
CA LYS A 413 3.26 -21.25 -6.25
C LYS A 413 2.14 -20.65 -7.12
N LYS A 414 0.92 -21.18 -7.05
CA LYS A 414 -0.24 -20.61 -7.75
C LYS A 414 -0.66 -19.27 -7.15
N VAL A 415 -0.74 -19.16 -5.82
CA VAL A 415 -1.09 -17.89 -5.16
C VAL A 415 -0.04 -16.80 -5.43
N ALA A 416 1.24 -17.17 -5.54
CA ALA A 416 2.33 -16.23 -5.80
C ALA A 416 2.20 -15.53 -7.17
N THR A 417 1.57 -16.16 -8.18
CA THR A 417 1.35 -15.51 -9.49
C THR A 417 0.31 -14.40 -9.40
N PHE A 418 -0.80 -14.63 -8.69
CA PHE A 418 -1.83 -13.61 -8.48
C PHE A 418 -1.38 -12.47 -7.57
N THR A 419 -0.59 -12.81 -6.54
CA THR A 419 -0.17 -11.84 -5.53
C THR A 419 1.15 -11.14 -5.88
N ASP A 420 1.88 -11.53 -6.92
CA ASP A 420 3.21 -11.01 -7.26
C ASP A 420 4.21 -11.15 -6.09
N HIS A 421 4.36 -12.37 -5.59
CA HIS A 421 5.44 -12.73 -4.66
C HIS A 421 6.58 -13.41 -5.42
N LYS A 422 7.82 -12.92 -5.21
CA LYS A 422 9.03 -13.51 -5.79
C LYS A 422 9.33 -14.90 -5.22
N ASP A 423 9.04 -15.08 -3.93
CA ASP A 423 9.27 -16.34 -3.23
C ASP A 423 7.94 -16.84 -2.63
N PRO A 424 7.41 -18.00 -3.08
CA PRO A 424 6.20 -18.60 -2.52
C PRO A 424 6.25 -18.79 -1.01
N LYS A 425 7.42 -19.08 -0.41
CA LYS A 425 7.55 -19.30 1.04
C LYS A 425 7.17 -18.07 1.87
N SER A 426 7.20 -16.87 1.27
CA SER A 426 6.72 -15.67 1.95
C SER A 426 5.22 -15.67 2.24
N LEU A 427 4.46 -16.59 1.63
CA LEU A 427 3.03 -16.78 1.84
C LEU A 427 2.70 -17.84 2.89
N ASN A 428 3.69 -18.52 3.49
CA ASN A 428 3.44 -19.57 4.49
C ASN A 428 2.61 -19.06 5.67
N GLU A 429 2.79 -17.81 6.09
CA GLU A 429 2.04 -17.19 7.20
C GLU A 429 0.52 -17.15 6.97
N TYR A 430 0.04 -17.30 5.72
CA TYR A 430 -1.38 -17.30 5.39
C TYR A 430 -2.00 -18.70 5.42
N ILE A 431 -1.19 -19.77 5.51
CA ILE A 431 -1.70 -21.14 5.56
C ILE A 431 -2.48 -21.33 6.86
N ASP A 432 -1.85 -21.03 8.00
CA ASP A 432 -2.46 -21.18 9.32
C ASP A 432 -3.73 -20.33 9.43
N LEU A 433 -3.68 -19.07 8.99
CA LEU A 433 -4.84 -18.18 8.94
C LEU A 433 -5.97 -18.71 8.06
N ALA A 434 -5.64 -19.33 6.93
CA ALA A 434 -6.65 -19.89 6.03
C ALA A 434 -7.34 -21.11 6.65
N TRP A 435 -6.59 -21.97 7.34
CA TRP A 435 -7.16 -23.11 8.06
C TRP A 435 -8.01 -22.70 9.25
N GLU A 436 -7.55 -21.74 10.06
CA GLU A 436 -8.34 -21.16 11.15
C GLU A 436 -9.68 -20.61 10.62
N GLU A 437 -9.66 -19.90 9.49
CA GLU A 437 -10.91 -19.43 8.88
C GLU A 437 -11.76 -20.61 8.37
N LEU A 438 -11.18 -21.60 7.68
CA LEU A 438 -11.92 -22.75 7.14
C LEU A 438 -12.63 -23.56 8.24
N ASP A 439 -11.95 -23.82 9.36
CA ASP A 439 -12.49 -24.55 10.50
C ASP A 439 -13.68 -23.80 11.13
N VAL A 440 -13.55 -22.47 11.28
CA VAL A 440 -14.68 -21.59 11.68
C VAL A 440 -15.82 -21.58 10.65
N PHE A 441 -15.49 -21.73 9.36
CA PHE A 441 -16.48 -21.78 8.27
C PHE A 441 -17.22 -23.13 8.23
N GLU A 442 -16.58 -24.26 8.55
CA GLU A 442 -17.21 -25.59 8.51
C GLU A 442 -18.39 -25.67 9.51
N TYR A 443 -18.25 -25.08 10.70
CA TYR A 443 -19.32 -24.96 11.70
C TYR A 443 -20.46 -24.00 11.28
N ALA A 444 -20.16 -23.00 10.43
CA ALA A 444 -21.15 -22.01 9.97
C ALA A 444 -21.82 -22.36 8.63
N TYR A 445 -21.19 -23.20 7.81
CA TYR A 445 -21.63 -23.51 6.45
C TYR A 445 -22.83 -24.46 6.42
N GLU A 446 -22.87 -25.45 7.31
CA GLU A 446 -24.01 -26.39 7.39
C GLU A 446 -25.32 -25.69 7.77
N VAL A 447 -25.27 -24.77 8.73
CA VAL A 447 -26.48 -24.06 9.22
C VAL A 447 -26.88 -22.91 8.28
N LYS A 448 -25.93 -22.17 7.71
CA LYS A 448 -26.20 -20.94 6.96
C LYS A 448 -26.47 -21.16 5.47
N ASN A 449 -25.86 -22.17 4.84
CA ASN A 449 -26.07 -22.48 3.42
C ASN A 449 -27.47 -23.10 3.20
N LEU A 450 -27.97 -23.87 4.16
CA LEU A 450 -29.35 -24.36 4.15
C LEU A 450 -30.35 -23.19 4.29
N HIS A 451 -30.16 -22.36 5.33
CA HIS A 451 -31.07 -21.25 5.64
C HIS A 451 -31.12 -20.16 4.55
N SER A 452 -29.98 -19.83 3.92
CA SER A 452 -29.93 -18.83 2.85
C SER A 452 -30.51 -19.32 1.52
N ARG A 453 -30.37 -20.61 1.20
CA ARG A 453 -31.00 -21.21 0.01
C ARG A 453 -32.52 -21.29 0.18
N PHE A 454 -33.01 -21.63 1.36
CA PHE A 454 -34.45 -21.62 1.66
C PHE A 454 -35.04 -20.22 1.58
N ASN A 455 -34.40 -19.21 2.18
CA ASN A 455 -34.86 -17.81 2.08
C ASN A 455 -34.86 -17.28 0.64
N ALA A 456 -33.90 -17.70 -0.19
CA ALA A 456 -33.87 -17.34 -1.61
C ALA A 456 -35.01 -17.99 -2.40
N ILE A 457 -35.33 -19.26 -2.10
CA ILE A 457 -36.47 -19.98 -2.70
C ILE A 457 -37.78 -19.30 -2.31
N THR A 458 -37.99 -18.98 -1.04
CA THR A 458 -39.20 -18.27 -0.55
C THR A 458 -39.39 -16.93 -1.27
N LYS A 459 -38.31 -16.17 -1.45
CA LYS A 459 -38.35 -14.86 -2.11
C LYS A 459 -38.66 -14.97 -3.60
N LEU A 460 -38.07 -15.94 -4.30
CA LEU A 460 -38.34 -16.23 -5.71
C LEU A 460 -39.79 -16.70 -5.92
N VAL A 461 -40.35 -17.50 -5.01
CA VAL A 461 -41.76 -17.93 -5.05
C VAL A 461 -42.72 -16.74 -4.86
N SER A 462 -42.42 -15.85 -3.90
CA SER A 462 -43.19 -14.61 -3.69
C SER A 462 -43.13 -13.68 -4.93
N ASP A 463 -41.96 -13.52 -5.55
CA ASP A 463 -41.81 -12.64 -6.71
C ASP A 463 -42.48 -13.23 -7.97
N MET A 464 -42.38 -14.55 -8.18
CA MET A 464 -43.15 -15.25 -9.22
C MET A 464 -44.65 -15.13 -9.00
N ARG A 465 -45.14 -15.22 -7.75
CA ARG A 465 -46.56 -15.04 -7.41
C ARG A 465 -47.07 -13.65 -7.78
N LYS A 466 -46.27 -12.60 -7.55
CA LYS A 466 -46.61 -11.23 -7.94
C LYS A 466 -46.67 -11.05 -9.45
N GLN A 467 -45.75 -11.67 -10.18
CA GLN A 467 -45.72 -11.64 -11.65
C GLN A 467 -46.88 -12.42 -12.26
N ILE A 468 -47.24 -13.59 -11.70
CA ILE A 468 -48.36 -14.41 -12.15
C ILE A 468 -49.70 -13.70 -11.91
N LYS A 469 -49.87 -12.99 -10.79
CA LYS A 469 -51.08 -12.16 -10.54
C LYS A 469 -51.23 -10.98 -11.52
N GLN A 470 -50.14 -10.52 -12.13
CA GLN A 470 -50.16 -9.44 -13.13
C GLN A 470 -50.48 -9.92 -14.54
N LEU A 471 -50.32 -11.22 -14.81
CA LEU A 471 -50.60 -11.84 -16.10
C LEU A 471 -52.02 -12.43 -16.08
N LYS A 472 -52.96 -11.85 -16.83
CA LYS A 472 -54.32 -12.38 -17.03
C LYS A 472 -54.29 -13.68 -17.86
N LEU A 473 -53.88 -14.79 -17.26
CA LEU A 473 -53.99 -16.14 -17.83
C LEU A 473 -55.13 -16.92 -17.14
N ASN A 474 -55.68 -17.92 -17.82
CA ASN A 474 -56.88 -18.68 -17.43
C ASN A 474 -56.94 -19.06 -15.94
N GLU A 475 -58.02 -18.63 -15.26
CA GLU A 475 -58.19 -18.66 -13.79
C GLU A 475 -57.99 -20.06 -13.16
N GLY A 476 -58.44 -21.14 -13.82
CA GLY A 476 -58.38 -22.49 -13.24
C GLY A 476 -56.98 -23.09 -13.10
N VAL A 477 -56.04 -22.75 -13.99
CA VAL A 477 -54.64 -23.24 -13.90
C VAL A 477 -53.85 -22.37 -12.90
N LEU A 478 -54.17 -21.07 -12.85
CA LEU A 478 -53.51 -20.11 -11.99
C LEU A 478 -53.74 -20.41 -10.49
N GLU A 479 -54.98 -20.75 -10.11
CA GLU A 479 -55.31 -21.08 -8.72
C GLU A 479 -54.62 -22.35 -8.22
N SER A 480 -54.58 -23.42 -9.03
CA SER A 480 -53.90 -24.67 -8.63
C SER A 480 -52.39 -24.49 -8.46
N THR A 481 -51.76 -23.68 -9.33
CA THR A 481 -50.32 -23.41 -9.29
C THR A 481 -49.97 -22.50 -8.11
N LEU A 482 -50.81 -21.50 -7.82
CA LEU A 482 -50.67 -20.63 -6.65
C LEU A 482 -50.83 -21.40 -5.33
N CYS A 483 -51.80 -22.31 -5.25
CA CYS A 483 -52.04 -23.10 -4.04
C CYS A 483 -50.88 -24.08 -3.75
N THR A 484 -50.28 -24.65 -4.80
CA THR A 484 -49.09 -25.53 -4.67
C THR A 484 -47.86 -24.75 -4.21
N LEU A 485 -47.67 -23.52 -4.73
CA LEU A 485 -46.58 -22.64 -4.29
C LEU A 485 -46.75 -22.15 -2.85
N GLU A 486 -47.99 -21.90 -2.41
CA GLU A 486 -48.29 -21.55 -1.01
C GLU A 486 -48.05 -22.70 -0.03
N ALA A 487 -48.27 -23.95 -0.45
CA ALA A 487 -48.00 -25.13 0.37
C ALA A 487 -46.49 -25.31 0.58
N ILE A 488 -45.69 -25.14 -0.48
CA ILE A 488 -44.22 -25.18 -0.43
C ILE A 488 -43.65 -24.07 0.46
N GLU A 489 -44.21 -22.86 0.39
CA GLU A 489 -43.80 -21.73 1.22
C GLU A 489 -44.15 -21.95 2.71
N ARG A 490 -45.33 -22.51 3.01
CA ARG A 490 -45.73 -22.82 4.40
C ARG A 490 -44.91 -23.94 5.03
N GLU A 491 -44.62 -25.01 4.28
CA GLU A 491 -43.72 -26.06 4.77
C GLU A 491 -42.31 -25.53 5.03
N ALA A 492 -41.78 -24.65 4.16
CA ALA A 492 -40.47 -24.04 4.36
C ALA A 492 -40.40 -23.17 5.63
N ASN A 493 -41.45 -22.41 5.94
CA ASN A 493 -41.48 -21.54 7.12
C ASN A 493 -41.67 -22.32 8.44
N LEU A 494 -42.38 -23.45 8.45
CA LEU A 494 -42.59 -24.29 9.64
C LEU A 494 -41.30 -24.92 10.20
N PHE A 495 -40.25 -25.04 9.39
CA PHE A 495 -38.93 -25.51 9.82
C PHE A 495 -37.97 -24.39 10.25
N VAL A 496 -38.30 -23.13 9.96
CA VAL A 496 -37.52 -21.95 10.36
C VAL A 496 -37.82 -21.54 11.81
N ASP A 497 -39.07 -21.70 12.26
CA ASP A 497 -39.51 -21.24 13.58
C ASP A 497 -39.33 -22.26 14.73
N LYS A 498 -38.71 -23.43 14.47
CA LYS A 498 -38.52 -24.50 15.48
C LYS A 498 -37.08 -24.72 15.96
N ASN A 499 -36.13 -23.85 15.62
CA ASN A 499 -34.76 -23.90 16.16
C ASN A 499 -34.27 -22.55 16.69
#